data_AF-A0A2R8ZG13-F1
#
_entry.id   AF-A0A2R8ZG13-F1
#
_cell.length_a   1.000
_cell.length_b   1.000
_cell.length_c   1.000
_cell.angle_alpha   90.00
_cell.angle_beta   90.00
_cell.angle_gamma   90.00
#
_symmetry.space_group_name_H-M   'P 1'
#
loop_
_entity.id
_entity.type
_entity.pdbx_description
1 polymer ?
#
loop_
_entity_poly.entity_id
_entity_poly.type
_entity_poly.pdbx_seq_one_letter_code
_entity_poly.pdbx_strand_id
1 'polypeptide(L)'
;MKFLLTTAFLILISLWVEEAYSKEKSSKKGKGKKKQYLCPSQQSAEDLARVPANSTSNILNRLLVSYDPRIRPNFKGIPVDVVVNIFINSFGSIQETTMDYRVNIFLRQKWNDPRLKLPSDFRGSDALTVDPTMYKCLWKPDLFFANEKSANFHDVTQENILLFIFRDGDVLVSMRLSITLSCPLDLTLFPMDTQRCKMQLESFGYTTDDLRFIWQSGDPVQLEKIALPQFDIKKEDIEYGNCTKYYKGTGYYTCVEVIFTLRRQVGFYMMGVYAPTLLIVVLSWLSFWINPDASAARVPLGW
;
A
#
# COMPACT_ATOMS: atom_id res chain seq x y z
N MET A 1 -3.94 -56.18 33.73
CA MET A 1 -3.29 -55.08 34.48
C MET A 1 -2.70 -53.98 33.57
N LYS A 2 -2.13 -54.27 32.39
CA LYS A 2 -1.58 -53.25 31.47
C LYS A 2 -2.61 -52.35 30.78
N PHE A 3 -3.84 -52.82 30.55
CA PHE A 3 -4.91 -52.07 29.87
C PHE A 3 -5.60 -51.00 30.74
N LEU A 4 -5.60 -51.16 32.07
CA LEU A 4 -6.15 -50.16 32.99
C LEU A 4 -5.19 -48.99 33.22
N LEU A 5 -3.88 -49.23 33.09
CA LEU A 5 -2.87 -48.18 33.26
C LEU A 5 -2.86 -47.20 32.08
N THR A 6 -3.06 -47.70 30.86
CA THR A 6 -3.08 -46.88 29.64
C THR A 6 -4.33 -46.02 29.54
N THR A 7 -5.49 -46.53 29.95
CA THR A 7 -6.72 -45.74 30.00
C THR A 7 -6.67 -44.66 31.08
N ALA A 8 -6.11 -44.96 32.26
CA ALA A 8 -5.91 -43.96 33.31
C ALA A 8 -4.96 -42.83 32.87
N PHE A 9 -3.90 -43.17 32.13
CA PHE A 9 -2.94 -42.18 31.62
C PHE A 9 -3.53 -41.26 30.55
N LEU A 10 -4.35 -41.79 29.64
CA LEU A 10 -5.06 -40.99 28.63
C LEU A 10 -6.08 -40.03 29.25
N ILE A 11 -6.78 -40.46 30.30
CA ILE A 11 -7.75 -39.61 31.02
C ILE A 11 -7.04 -38.47 31.77
N LEU A 12 -5.88 -38.75 32.37
CA LEU A 12 -5.05 -37.72 33.01
C LEU A 12 -4.55 -36.68 32.01
N ILE A 13 -4.14 -37.10 30.81
CA ILE A 13 -3.72 -36.18 29.74
C ILE A 13 -4.90 -35.33 29.26
N SER A 14 -6.08 -35.92 29.04
CA SER A 14 -7.25 -35.14 28.60
C SER A 14 -7.69 -34.10 29.63
N LEU A 15 -7.65 -34.44 30.93
CA LEU A 15 -7.96 -33.50 32.01
C LEU A 15 -6.91 -32.38 32.10
N TRP A 16 -5.62 -32.70 31.93
CA TRP A 16 -4.56 -31.70 31.88
C TRP A 16 -4.68 -30.75 30.67
N VAL A 17 -5.08 -31.27 29.51
CA VAL A 17 -5.29 -30.48 28.30
C VAL A 17 -6.51 -29.56 28.44
N GLU A 18 -7.61 -30.03 29.05
CA GLU A 18 -8.77 -29.18 29.34
C GLU A 18 -8.44 -28.06 30.34
N GLU A 19 -7.64 -28.36 31.37
CA GLU A 19 -7.26 -27.38 32.38
C GLU A 19 -6.27 -26.32 31.83
N ALA A 20 -5.36 -26.73 30.94
CA ALA A 20 -4.49 -25.82 30.19
C ALA A 20 -5.29 -24.93 29.22
N TYR A 21 -6.26 -25.50 28.50
CA TYR A 21 -7.13 -24.76 27.58
C TYR A 21 -8.06 -23.78 28.32
N SER A 22 -8.55 -24.14 29.51
CA SER A 22 -9.34 -23.28 30.39
C SER A 22 -8.52 -22.10 30.95
N LYS A 23 -7.26 -22.35 31.37
CA LYS A 23 -6.34 -21.28 31.81
C LYS A 23 -5.97 -20.31 30.67
N GLU A 24 -5.83 -20.78 29.43
CA GLU A 24 -5.57 -19.91 28.28
C GLU A 24 -6.78 -19.01 27.93
N LYS A 25 -8.02 -19.52 28.08
CA LYS A 25 -9.25 -18.71 27.95
C LYS A 25 -9.41 -17.69 29.08
N SER A 26 -8.97 -18.01 30.30
CA SER A 26 -9.00 -17.08 31.44
C SER A 26 -7.98 -15.95 31.29
N SER A 27 -6.78 -16.24 30.76
CA SER A 27 -5.71 -15.25 30.53
C SER A 27 -6.05 -14.21 29.43
N LYS A 28 -6.88 -14.56 28.44
CA LYS A 28 -7.31 -13.64 27.37
C LYS A 28 -8.43 -12.66 27.75
N LYS A 29 -8.96 -12.71 28.99
CA LYS A 29 -10.09 -11.87 29.45
C LYS A 29 -9.68 -10.56 30.16
N GLY A 30 -8.41 -10.15 30.04
CA GLY A 30 -7.85 -8.94 30.63
C GLY A 30 -7.33 -7.90 29.64
N LYS A 31 -7.79 -7.87 28.38
CA LYS A 31 -7.51 -6.72 27.50
C LYS A 31 -8.46 -5.59 27.89
N GLY A 32 -7.92 -4.57 28.57
CA GLY A 32 -8.65 -3.33 28.86
C GLY A 32 -9.41 -2.86 27.63
N LYS A 33 -10.72 -2.59 27.80
CA LYS A 33 -11.57 -2.07 26.73
C LYS A 33 -10.89 -0.83 26.17
N LYS A 34 -10.26 -0.92 24.98
CA LYS A 34 -9.91 0.26 24.20
C LYS A 34 -11.23 1.02 24.03
N LYS A 35 -11.32 2.24 24.58
CA LYS A 35 -12.49 3.10 24.38
C LYS A 35 -12.70 3.20 22.87
N GLN A 36 -13.81 2.66 22.38
CA GLN A 36 -14.16 2.75 20.98
C GLN A 36 -14.45 4.21 20.68
N TYR A 37 -13.70 4.81 19.75
CA TYR A 37 -13.92 6.19 19.34
C TYR A 37 -15.29 6.26 18.65
N LEU A 38 -16.18 7.09 19.19
CA LEU A 38 -17.55 7.24 18.71
C LEU A 38 -17.62 8.49 17.83
N CYS A 39 -18.13 8.34 16.61
CA CYS A 39 -18.33 9.48 15.72
C CYS A 39 -19.32 10.48 16.35
N PRO A 40 -19.21 11.79 16.10
CA PRO A 40 -20.13 12.77 16.69
C PRO A 40 -21.62 12.49 16.41
N SER A 41 -21.95 11.92 15.25
CA SER A 41 -23.32 11.46 14.91
C SER A 41 -23.86 10.34 15.79
N GLN A 42 -23.00 9.65 16.54
CA GLN A 42 -23.34 8.53 17.41
C GLN A 42 -23.32 8.91 18.90
N GLN A 43 -22.87 10.12 19.24
CA GLN A 43 -22.74 10.59 20.62
C GLN A 43 -24.10 11.03 21.18
N SER A 44 -24.27 10.90 22.51
CA SER A 44 -25.48 11.37 23.19
C SER A 44 -25.55 12.90 23.20
N ALA A 45 -26.76 13.46 23.29
CA ALA A 45 -26.95 14.91 23.41
C ALA A 45 -26.23 15.51 24.63
N GLU A 46 -26.13 14.73 25.72
CA GLU A 46 -25.43 15.11 26.95
C GLU A 46 -23.92 15.19 26.75
N ASP A 47 -23.34 14.29 25.97
CA ASP A 47 -21.90 14.30 25.66
C ASP A 47 -21.54 15.46 24.74
N LEU A 48 -22.40 15.78 23.77
CA LEU A 48 -22.24 16.94 22.88
C LEU A 48 -22.35 18.27 23.64
N ALA A 49 -23.26 18.35 24.62
CA ALA A 49 -23.47 19.55 25.44
C ALA A 49 -22.32 19.87 26.40
N ARG A 50 -21.44 18.91 26.70
CA ARG A 50 -20.23 19.14 27.52
C ARG A 50 -19.15 19.92 26.79
N VAL A 51 -19.19 20.00 25.45
CA VAL A 51 -18.20 20.73 24.66
C VAL A 51 -18.57 22.23 24.67
N PRO A 52 -17.65 23.13 25.09
CA PRO A 52 -17.92 24.57 25.10
C PRO A 52 -18.33 25.07 23.71
N ALA A 53 -19.40 25.87 23.64
CA ALA A 53 -19.98 26.32 22.37
C ALA A 53 -18.97 27.07 21.46
N ASN A 54 -18.03 27.80 22.07
CA ASN A 54 -17.01 28.62 21.41
C ASN A 54 -15.70 27.86 21.09
N SER A 55 -15.63 26.55 21.38
CA SER A 55 -14.44 25.74 21.09
C SER A 55 -14.41 25.30 19.63
N THR A 56 -13.22 25.24 19.02
CA THR A 56 -12.99 24.62 17.71
C THR A 56 -13.51 23.18 17.66
N SER A 57 -13.51 22.46 18.79
CA SER A 57 -14.07 21.11 18.90
C SER A 57 -15.57 21.05 18.60
N ASN A 58 -16.32 22.13 18.86
CA ASN A 58 -17.75 22.19 18.57
C ASN A 58 -18.04 22.29 17.07
N ILE A 59 -17.10 22.82 16.26
CA ILE A 59 -17.28 22.95 14.81
C ILE A 59 -17.46 21.58 14.18
N LEU A 60 -16.60 20.62 14.54
CA LEU A 60 -16.69 19.24 14.05
C LEU A 60 -17.99 18.57 14.48
N ASN A 61 -18.42 18.78 15.72
CA ASN A 61 -19.70 18.26 16.20
C ASN A 61 -20.87 18.81 15.38
N ARG A 62 -20.91 20.13 15.13
CA ARG A 62 -21.98 20.76 14.34
C ARG A 62 -22.02 20.25 12.90
N LEU A 63 -20.87 20.00 12.28
CA LEU A 63 -20.78 19.46 10.93
C LEU A 63 -21.19 17.98 10.86
N LEU A 64 -20.84 17.19 11.89
CA LEU A 64 -20.93 15.74 11.82
C LEU A 64 -22.20 15.15 12.45
N VAL A 65 -22.97 15.92 13.23
CA VAL A 65 -24.22 15.42 13.85
C VAL A 65 -25.23 14.91 12.81
N SER A 66 -25.39 15.61 11.68
CA SER A 66 -26.29 15.21 10.59
C SER A 66 -25.58 14.52 9.42
N TYR A 67 -24.28 14.26 9.56
CA TYR A 67 -23.46 13.71 8.49
C TYR A 67 -23.60 12.19 8.40
N ASP A 68 -23.96 11.68 7.22
CA ASP A 68 -23.97 10.24 6.93
C ASP A 68 -22.77 9.86 6.04
N PRO A 69 -21.74 9.19 6.60
CA PRO A 69 -20.56 8.77 5.84
C PRO A 69 -20.83 7.62 4.86
N ARG A 70 -22.00 6.97 4.93
CA ARG A 70 -22.34 5.84 4.04
C ARG A 70 -22.77 6.32 2.65
N ILE A 71 -23.18 7.58 2.54
CA ILE A 71 -23.69 8.17 1.32
C ILE A 71 -22.62 9.10 0.75
N ARG A 72 -22.31 8.92 -0.55
CA ARG A 72 -21.35 9.78 -1.23
C ARG A 72 -21.80 11.24 -1.29
N PRO A 73 -20.87 12.21 -1.34
CA PRO A 73 -21.18 13.58 -1.68
C PRO A 73 -21.93 13.67 -3.01
N ASN A 74 -22.80 14.66 -3.16
CA ASN A 74 -23.57 14.89 -4.39
C ASN A 74 -24.35 13.65 -4.87
N PHE A 75 -24.95 12.89 -3.94
CA PHE A 75 -25.74 11.71 -4.30
C PHE A 75 -26.86 12.06 -5.30
N LYS A 76 -26.94 11.28 -6.40
CA LYS A 76 -27.79 11.55 -7.60
C LYS A 76 -27.45 12.83 -8.39
N GLY A 77 -26.41 13.55 -8.01
CA GLY A 77 -25.89 14.73 -8.70
C GLY A 77 -24.66 14.40 -9.54
N ILE A 78 -23.77 15.38 -9.64
CA ILE A 78 -22.50 15.25 -10.35
C ILE A 78 -21.58 14.19 -9.71
N PRO A 79 -20.73 13.51 -10.50
CA PRO A 79 -19.71 12.62 -9.97
C PRO A 79 -18.78 13.37 -9.03
N VAL A 80 -18.27 12.66 -8.02
CA VAL A 80 -17.24 13.20 -7.13
C VAL A 80 -15.89 13.06 -7.82
N ASP A 81 -15.30 14.19 -8.17
CA ASP A 81 -13.93 14.23 -8.69
C ASP A 81 -12.95 14.14 -7.51
N VAL A 82 -12.16 13.07 -7.52
CA VAL A 82 -11.14 12.78 -6.51
C VAL A 82 -9.79 13.00 -7.17
N VAL A 83 -9.12 14.07 -6.76
CA VAL A 83 -7.79 14.43 -7.21
C VAL A 83 -6.76 13.56 -6.48
N VAL A 84 -6.00 12.79 -7.24
CA VAL A 84 -4.98 11.86 -6.74
C VAL A 84 -3.60 12.47 -6.95
N ASN A 85 -2.77 12.40 -5.91
CA ASN A 85 -1.36 12.72 -5.95
C ASN A 85 -0.58 11.63 -5.21
N ILE A 86 0.55 11.21 -5.76
CA ILE A 86 1.38 10.17 -5.18
C ILE A 86 2.80 10.70 -5.00
N PHE A 87 3.31 10.57 -3.78
CA PHE A 87 4.72 10.80 -3.49
C PHE A 87 5.39 9.46 -3.17
N ILE A 88 6.38 9.07 -3.97
CA ILE A 88 7.13 7.83 -3.80
C ILE A 88 8.29 8.12 -2.86
N ASN A 89 8.21 7.56 -1.65
CA ASN A 89 9.20 7.74 -0.60
C ASN A 89 10.36 6.75 -0.73
N SER A 90 10.07 5.50 -1.05
CA SER A 90 11.11 4.51 -1.38
C SER A 90 10.55 3.43 -2.27
N PHE A 91 11.44 2.90 -3.10
CA PHE A 91 11.19 1.73 -3.91
C PHE A 91 11.92 0.55 -3.23
N GLY A 92 11.20 -0.53 -2.99
CA GLY A 92 11.73 -1.74 -2.36
C GLY A 92 12.37 -2.68 -3.38
N SER A 93 12.69 -3.89 -2.94
CA SER A 93 13.21 -4.93 -3.83
C SER A 93 12.14 -5.36 -4.85
N ILE A 94 12.61 -5.63 -6.07
CA ILE A 94 11.85 -6.29 -7.13
C ILE A 94 12.18 -7.76 -7.03
N GLN A 95 11.16 -8.60 -6.93
CA GLN A 95 11.30 -10.02 -6.70
C GLN A 95 10.93 -10.80 -7.96
N GLU A 96 11.93 -11.39 -8.60
CA GLU A 96 11.77 -12.12 -9.87
C GLU A 96 10.99 -13.42 -9.70
N THR A 97 11.18 -14.10 -8.57
CA THR A 97 10.53 -15.38 -8.28
C THR A 97 9.03 -15.25 -8.07
N THR A 98 8.61 -14.19 -7.39
CA THR A 98 7.19 -13.92 -7.13
C THR A 98 6.57 -13.00 -8.17
N MET A 99 7.35 -12.35 -9.04
CA MET A 99 6.88 -11.35 -10.01
C MET A 99 6.13 -10.21 -9.33
N ASP A 100 6.78 -9.57 -8.36
CA ASP A 100 6.25 -8.38 -7.69
C ASP A 100 7.35 -7.39 -7.30
N TYR A 101 6.92 -6.20 -6.93
CA TYR A 101 7.78 -5.16 -6.39
C TYR A 101 7.09 -4.50 -5.20
N ARG A 102 7.91 -4.06 -4.25
CA ARG A 102 7.44 -3.31 -3.09
C ARG A 102 7.68 -1.81 -3.28
N VAL A 103 6.74 -0.98 -2.86
CA VAL A 103 6.87 0.47 -2.87
C VAL A 103 6.29 1.07 -1.60
N ASN A 104 6.95 2.11 -1.09
CA ASN A 104 6.45 2.92 0.01
C ASN A 104 6.06 4.29 -0.52
N ILE A 105 4.79 4.66 -0.38
CA ILE A 105 4.23 5.88 -0.93
C ILE A 105 3.50 6.71 0.13
N PHE A 106 3.39 8.01 -0.10
CA PHE A 106 2.32 8.82 0.44
C PHE A 106 1.25 8.98 -0.64
N LEU A 107 0.08 8.43 -0.39
CA LEU A 107 -1.10 8.59 -1.23
C LEU A 107 -1.89 9.80 -0.72
N ARG A 108 -2.03 10.81 -1.58
CA ARG A 108 -2.83 12.00 -1.33
C ARG A 108 -4.09 11.97 -2.18
N GLN A 109 -5.22 12.21 -1.54
CA GLN A 109 -6.53 12.26 -2.17
C GLN A 109 -7.22 13.54 -1.74
N LYS A 110 -7.69 14.32 -2.71
CA LYS A 110 -8.44 15.55 -2.46
C LYS A 110 -9.79 15.48 -3.17
N TRP A 111 -10.88 15.68 -2.45
CA TRP A 111 -12.23 15.73 -3.02
C TRP A 111 -13.05 16.83 -2.34
N ASN A 112 -14.11 17.28 -2.99
CA ASN A 112 -15.04 18.25 -2.40
C ASN A 112 -16.24 17.53 -1.76
N ASP A 113 -16.52 17.81 -0.48
CA ASP A 113 -17.76 17.41 0.19
C ASP A 113 -18.47 18.67 0.72
N PRO A 114 -19.53 19.16 0.04
CA PRO A 114 -20.25 20.35 0.44
C PRO A 114 -20.83 20.30 1.86
N ARG A 115 -21.04 19.10 2.41
CA ARG A 115 -21.57 18.89 3.77
C ARG A 115 -20.53 19.21 4.86
N LEU A 116 -19.25 19.24 4.51
CA LEU A 116 -18.13 19.53 5.42
C LEU A 116 -17.63 20.98 5.30
N LYS A 117 -18.34 21.83 4.56
CA LYS A 117 -18.01 23.24 4.40
C LYS A 117 -17.95 23.92 5.77
N LEU A 118 -16.80 24.53 6.09
CA LEU A 118 -16.63 25.15 7.40
C LEU A 118 -17.55 26.37 7.55
N PRO A 119 -18.15 26.56 8.74
CA PRO A 119 -18.97 27.72 9.04
C PRO A 119 -18.22 29.05 8.89
N SER A 120 -18.93 30.13 8.53
CA SER A 120 -18.34 31.47 8.32
C SER A 120 -17.82 32.13 9.59
N ASP A 121 -18.29 31.69 10.75
CA ASP A 121 -17.81 32.10 12.08
C ASP A 121 -16.47 31.43 12.46
N PHE A 122 -15.95 30.51 11.64
CA PHE A 122 -14.62 29.94 11.84
C PHE A 122 -13.52 30.98 11.58
N ARG A 123 -13.04 31.59 12.68
CA ARG A 123 -11.96 32.59 12.71
C ARG A 123 -10.54 31.99 12.56
N GLY A 124 -10.44 30.70 12.24
CA GLY A 124 -9.16 30.01 12.05
C GLY A 124 -8.54 30.21 10.67
N SER A 125 -7.43 29.49 10.42
CA SER A 125 -6.80 29.33 9.11
C SER A 125 -7.77 28.80 8.05
N ASP A 126 -7.40 28.86 6.77
CA ASP A 126 -8.28 28.39 5.69
C ASP A 126 -8.55 26.87 5.71
N ALA A 127 -7.76 26.12 6.48
CA ALA A 127 -7.93 24.70 6.72
C ALA A 127 -7.97 24.38 8.22
N LEU A 128 -8.78 23.38 8.57
CA LEU A 128 -8.84 22.75 9.86
C LEU A 128 -8.06 21.42 9.80
N THR A 129 -7.01 21.31 10.62
CA THR A 129 -6.31 20.04 10.87
C THR A 129 -7.14 19.17 11.79
N VAL A 130 -7.46 17.96 11.37
CA VAL A 130 -8.31 17.03 12.13
C VAL A 130 -7.51 15.81 12.56
N ASP A 131 -7.85 15.28 13.74
CA ASP A 131 -7.25 14.05 14.25
C ASP A 131 -7.50 12.86 13.30
N PRO A 132 -6.52 11.96 13.09
CA PRO A 132 -6.65 10.80 12.20
C PRO A 132 -7.84 9.89 12.51
N THR A 133 -8.26 9.80 13.77
CA THR A 133 -9.42 8.97 14.17
C THR A 133 -10.71 9.39 13.49
N MET A 134 -10.84 10.67 13.11
CA MET A 134 -12.01 11.20 12.42
C MET A 134 -12.12 10.68 10.98
N TYR A 135 -11.03 10.20 10.37
CA TYR A 135 -11.07 9.60 9.04
C TYR A 135 -12.06 8.43 8.94
N LYS A 136 -12.32 7.74 10.06
CA LYS A 136 -13.29 6.63 10.15
C LYS A 136 -14.75 7.12 10.10
N CYS A 137 -14.99 8.39 10.42
CA CYS A 137 -16.32 9.00 10.50
C CYS A 137 -16.72 9.78 9.24
N LEU A 138 -15.81 9.95 8.28
CA LEU A 138 -16.06 10.64 7.02
C LEU A 138 -16.35 9.64 5.90
N TRP A 139 -17.15 10.07 4.91
CA TRP A 139 -17.17 9.38 3.63
C TRP A 139 -15.77 9.49 3.00
N LYS A 140 -15.31 8.40 2.39
CA LYS A 140 -14.03 8.33 1.70
C LYS A 140 -14.20 7.61 0.38
N PRO A 141 -13.46 8.01 -0.68
CA PRO A 141 -13.45 7.28 -1.93
C PRO A 141 -12.96 5.85 -1.72
N ASP A 142 -13.50 4.93 -2.49
CA ASP A 142 -13.24 3.49 -2.44
C ASP A 142 -12.06 3.08 -3.36
N LEU A 143 -11.00 3.88 -3.30
CA LEU A 143 -9.77 3.62 -4.04
C LEU A 143 -9.13 2.33 -3.54
N PHE A 144 -8.90 1.39 -4.45
CA PHE A 144 -8.10 0.20 -4.21
C PHE A 144 -7.01 0.03 -5.27
N PHE A 145 -5.99 -0.74 -4.95
CA PHE A 145 -4.90 -1.06 -5.87
C PHE A 145 -5.25 -2.34 -6.64
N ALA A 146 -5.52 -2.24 -7.94
CA ALA A 146 -6.07 -3.35 -8.72
C ALA A 146 -5.08 -4.54 -8.85
N ASN A 147 -3.79 -4.26 -8.83
CA ASN A 147 -2.72 -5.24 -8.94
C ASN A 147 -1.97 -5.47 -7.61
N GLU A 148 -2.61 -5.21 -6.48
CA GLU A 148 -2.03 -5.46 -5.15
C GLU A 148 -2.02 -6.93 -4.76
N LYS A 149 -0.92 -7.34 -4.12
CA LYS A 149 -0.78 -8.65 -3.46
C LYS A 149 -0.81 -8.53 -1.94
N SER A 150 -0.21 -7.46 -1.41
CA SER A 150 -0.27 -7.10 0.01
C SER A 150 -0.08 -5.60 0.19
N ALA A 151 -0.83 -5.00 1.11
CA ALA A 151 -0.71 -3.59 1.49
C ALA A 151 -0.77 -3.44 3.01
N ASN A 152 0.04 -2.52 3.54
CA ASN A 152 0.07 -2.21 4.96
C ASN A 152 0.02 -0.69 5.17
N PHE A 153 -0.83 -0.28 6.11
CA PHE A 153 -0.81 1.07 6.67
C PHE A 153 0.33 1.18 7.68
N HIS A 154 0.96 2.36 7.76
CA HIS A 154 1.94 2.63 8.80
C HIS A 154 1.24 3.24 10.03
N ASP A 155 1.38 2.61 11.19
CA ASP A 155 0.67 2.94 12.44
C ASP A 155 1.58 3.26 13.64
N VAL A 156 2.90 3.26 13.44
CA VAL A 156 3.89 3.58 14.47
C VAL A 156 4.42 5.00 14.27
N THR A 157 4.47 5.85 15.31
CA THR A 157 3.92 5.69 16.68
C THR A 157 2.41 5.96 16.79
N GLN A 158 1.81 6.52 15.73
CA GLN A 158 0.38 6.75 15.54
C GLN A 158 0.01 6.41 14.08
N GLU A 159 -1.28 6.23 13.79
CA GLU A 159 -1.80 6.11 12.42
C GLU A 159 -1.29 7.28 11.54
N ASN A 160 -0.49 6.97 10.52
CA ASN A 160 0.13 7.97 9.63
C ASN A 160 -0.86 8.42 8.55
N ILE A 161 -1.93 9.07 9.01
CA ILE A 161 -2.96 9.68 8.18
C ILE A 161 -3.03 11.16 8.57
N LEU A 162 -2.94 12.03 7.59
CA LEU A 162 -3.17 13.46 7.74
C LEU A 162 -4.49 13.81 7.06
N LEU A 163 -5.32 14.59 7.76
CA LEU A 163 -6.65 14.99 7.33
C LEU A 163 -6.81 16.51 7.49
N PHE A 164 -7.05 17.19 6.39
CA PHE A 164 -7.42 18.60 6.35
C PHE A 164 -8.82 18.77 5.78
N ILE A 165 -9.62 19.61 6.43
CA ILE A 165 -10.90 20.10 5.92
C ILE A 165 -10.74 21.59 5.63
N PHE A 166 -10.92 21.99 4.38
CA PHE A 166 -10.81 23.37 3.93
C PHE A 166 -12.15 24.10 4.06
N ARG A 167 -12.09 25.44 4.09
CA ARG A 167 -13.27 26.30 4.26
C ARG A 167 -14.33 26.13 3.17
N ASP A 168 -13.94 25.75 1.97
CA ASP A 168 -14.81 25.50 0.81
C ASP A 168 -15.48 24.11 0.83
N GLY A 169 -15.11 23.24 1.78
CA GLY A 169 -15.59 21.86 1.85
C GLY A 169 -14.66 20.87 1.16
N ASP A 170 -13.51 21.31 0.65
CA ASP A 170 -12.48 20.38 0.18
C ASP A 170 -11.91 19.58 1.36
N VAL A 171 -11.72 18.29 1.13
CA VAL A 171 -11.09 17.38 2.08
C VAL A 171 -9.82 16.86 1.45
N LEU A 172 -8.69 17.02 2.13
CA LEU A 172 -7.40 16.45 1.74
C LEU A 172 -7.00 15.39 2.75
N VAL A 173 -6.79 14.18 2.26
CA VAL A 173 -6.23 13.07 3.02
C VAL A 173 -4.88 12.69 2.45
N SER A 174 -3.88 12.54 3.32
CA SER A 174 -2.56 12.03 2.97
C SER A 174 -2.23 10.86 3.88
N MET A 175 -2.02 9.67 3.31
CA MET A 175 -1.72 8.45 4.07
C MET A 175 -0.43 7.81 3.60
N ARG A 176 0.35 7.26 4.53
CA ARG A 176 1.56 6.50 4.20
C ARG A 176 1.24 5.01 4.05
N LEU A 177 1.62 4.42 2.91
CA LEU A 177 1.34 3.03 2.58
C LEU A 177 2.62 2.28 2.17
N SER A 178 2.77 1.04 2.64
CA SER A 178 3.70 0.04 2.10
C SER A 178 2.91 -0.94 1.24
N ILE A 179 3.17 -1.02 -0.06
CA ILE A 179 2.38 -1.83 -0.98
C ILE A 179 3.29 -2.75 -1.78
N THR A 180 2.89 -4.01 -1.92
CA THR A 180 3.49 -5.00 -2.81
C THR A 180 2.56 -5.20 -3.99
N LEU A 181 3.02 -4.84 -5.18
CA LEU A 181 2.24 -4.84 -6.42
C LEU A 181 2.77 -5.91 -7.37
N SER A 182 1.85 -6.60 -8.03
CA SER A 182 2.15 -7.57 -9.07
C SER A 182 2.75 -6.86 -10.29
N CYS A 183 3.87 -7.38 -10.77
CA CYS A 183 4.52 -6.95 -11.99
C CYS A 183 5.02 -8.18 -12.76
N PRO A 184 4.33 -8.60 -13.83
CA PRO A 184 4.80 -9.69 -14.68
C PRO A 184 6.07 -9.23 -15.41
N LEU A 185 7.21 -9.81 -15.06
CA LEU A 185 8.52 -9.46 -15.62
C LEU A 185 8.78 -10.24 -16.91
N ASP A 186 9.37 -9.59 -17.90
CA ASP A 186 9.87 -10.22 -19.12
C ASP A 186 11.38 -10.47 -18.98
N LEU A 187 11.76 -11.71 -18.66
CA LEU A 187 13.15 -12.10 -18.38
C LEU A 187 13.88 -12.67 -19.61
N THR A 188 13.32 -12.51 -20.83
CA THR A 188 13.92 -13.03 -22.07
C THR A 188 15.35 -12.55 -22.31
N LEU A 189 15.66 -11.31 -21.93
CA LEU A 189 16.97 -10.68 -22.09
C LEU A 189 17.77 -10.59 -20.79
N PHE A 190 17.45 -11.39 -19.77
CA PHE A 190 18.15 -11.35 -18.50
C PHE A 190 19.68 -11.55 -18.66
N PRO A 191 20.55 -10.73 -18.03
CA PRO A 191 20.27 -9.61 -17.11
C PRO A 191 20.23 -8.22 -17.80
N MET A 192 20.21 -8.15 -19.13
CA MET A 192 20.15 -6.92 -19.93
C MET A 192 18.69 -6.54 -20.27
N ASP A 193 17.79 -6.70 -19.31
CA ASP A 193 16.36 -6.52 -19.42
C ASP A 193 15.89 -5.13 -18.93
N THR A 194 14.74 -4.69 -19.44
CA THR A 194 14.03 -3.49 -18.98
C THR A 194 12.60 -3.88 -18.67
N GLN A 195 12.14 -3.54 -17.46
CA GLN A 195 10.85 -3.95 -16.94
C GLN A 195 9.89 -2.77 -16.86
N ARG A 196 8.62 -2.98 -17.22
CA ARG A 196 7.56 -1.96 -17.10
C ARG A 196 6.55 -2.39 -16.05
N CYS A 197 6.72 -1.89 -14.83
CA CYS A 197 5.86 -2.23 -13.71
C CYS A 197 4.78 -1.18 -13.50
N LYS A 198 3.52 -1.62 -13.43
CA LYS A 198 2.37 -0.72 -13.28
C LYS A 198 1.91 -0.66 -11.83
N MET A 199 1.38 0.48 -11.41
CA MET A 199 0.62 0.67 -10.19
C MET A 199 -0.75 1.22 -10.60
N GLN A 200 -1.80 0.41 -10.43
CA GLN A 200 -3.14 0.74 -10.90
C GLN A 200 -4.06 1.02 -9.71
N LEU A 201 -4.67 2.21 -9.70
CA LEU A 201 -5.58 2.68 -8.67
C LEU A 201 -6.98 2.76 -9.30
N GLU A 202 -7.92 1.99 -8.79
CA GLU A 202 -9.25 1.79 -9.39
C GLU A 202 -10.33 1.95 -8.33
N SER A 203 -11.54 2.34 -8.74
CA SER A 203 -12.69 2.43 -7.83
C SER A 203 -13.35 1.06 -7.75
N PHE A 204 -13.71 0.64 -6.54
CA PHE A 204 -14.24 -0.71 -6.32
C PHE A 204 -15.75 -0.81 -6.61
N GLY A 205 -16.52 0.13 -6.10
CA GLY A 205 -17.98 0.11 -6.08
C GLY A 205 -18.64 1.28 -6.82
N TYR A 206 -17.93 2.38 -7.06
CA TYR A 206 -18.48 3.52 -7.80
C TYR A 206 -18.12 3.49 -9.29
N THR A 207 -19.12 3.69 -10.14
CA THR A 207 -18.91 3.86 -11.59
C THR A 207 -18.42 5.27 -11.91
N THR A 208 -18.03 5.52 -13.16
CA THR A 208 -17.60 6.85 -13.64
C THR A 208 -18.69 7.93 -13.57
N ASP A 209 -19.96 7.54 -13.42
CA ASP A 209 -21.09 8.46 -13.22
C ASP A 209 -21.16 8.96 -11.78
N ASP A 210 -20.51 8.24 -10.87
CA ASP A 210 -20.58 8.44 -9.43
C ASP A 210 -19.28 9.04 -8.87
N LEU A 211 -18.13 8.58 -9.39
CA LEU A 211 -16.81 8.93 -8.89
C LEU A 211 -15.78 8.90 -10.04
N ARG A 212 -14.88 9.88 -10.06
CA ARG A 212 -13.80 9.96 -11.05
C ARG A 212 -12.47 10.24 -10.38
N PHE A 213 -11.45 9.48 -10.74
CA PHE A 213 -10.07 9.76 -10.34
C PHE A 213 -9.39 10.64 -11.37
N ILE A 214 -8.79 11.72 -10.90
CA ILE A 214 -8.10 12.71 -11.73
C ILE A 214 -6.72 12.95 -11.14
N TRP A 215 -5.69 12.97 -11.98
CA TRP A 215 -4.35 13.33 -11.51
C TRP A 215 -4.26 14.80 -11.12
N GLN A 216 -3.54 15.10 -10.04
CA GLN A 216 -3.24 16.48 -9.67
C GLN A 216 -2.48 17.19 -10.80
N SER A 217 -2.91 18.41 -11.12
CA SER A 217 -2.25 19.23 -12.14
C SER A 217 -0.82 19.61 -11.72
N GLY A 218 0.10 19.64 -12.69
CA GLY A 218 1.51 20.01 -12.49
C GLY A 218 2.42 18.82 -12.17
N ASP A 219 2.33 18.28 -10.96
CA ASP A 219 3.24 17.24 -10.45
C ASP A 219 2.46 16.12 -9.75
N PRO A 220 1.77 15.24 -10.50
CA PRO A 220 0.90 14.21 -9.93
C PRO A 220 1.67 13.08 -9.24
N VAL A 221 2.84 12.73 -9.76
CA VAL A 221 3.71 11.67 -9.23
C VAL A 221 5.08 12.25 -8.93
N GLN A 222 5.43 12.29 -7.65
CA GLN A 222 6.75 12.72 -7.18
C GLN A 222 7.61 11.52 -6.80
N LEU A 223 8.90 11.63 -7.06
CA LEU A 223 9.90 10.65 -6.70
C LEU A 223 11.04 11.36 -5.97
N GLU A 224 11.34 10.95 -4.74
CA GLU A 224 12.57 11.35 -4.06
C GLU A 224 13.79 10.64 -4.70
N LYS A 225 15.00 11.19 -4.59
CA LYS A 225 16.20 10.51 -5.11
C LYS A 225 16.37 9.16 -4.40
N ILE A 226 16.06 8.08 -5.11
CA ILE A 226 16.15 6.72 -4.60
C ILE A 226 17.24 5.99 -5.37
N ALA A 227 18.11 5.29 -4.64
CA ALA A 227 19.06 4.35 -5.21
C ALA A 227 18.57 2.94 -4.93
N LEU A 228 18.37 2.16 -5.98
CA LEU A 228 18.04 0.74 -5.90
C LEU A 228 19.32 -0.08 -6.15
N PRO A 229 19.52 -1.22 -5.46
CA PRO A 229 20.73 -2.00 -5.60
C PRO A 229 20.81 -2.80 -6.92
N GLN A 230 19.66 -3.17 -7.49
CA GLN A 230 19.57 -4.04 -8.67
C GLN A 230 19.03 -3.32 -9.91
N PHE A 231 18.32 -2.22 -9.73
CA PHE A 231 17.65 -1.49 -10.80
C PHE A 231 18.00 -0.01 -10.72
N ASP A 232 17.82 0.70 -11.82
CA ASP A 232 17.85 2.16 -11.86
C ASP A 232 16.47 2.67 -12.27
N ILE A 233 16.05 3.75 -11.64
CA ILE A 233 14.79 4.45 -11.92
C ILE A 233 15.06 5.95 -11.93
N LYS A 234 14.77 6.59 -13.06
CA LYS A 234 14.86 8.04 -13.20
C LYS A 234 13.48 8.66 -13.20
N LYS A 235 13.40 9.97 -12.92
CA LYS A 235 12.13 10.72 -12.96
C LYS A 235 11.48 10.68 -14.36
N GLU A 236 12.30 10.67 -15.41
CA GLU A 236 11.87 10.53 -16.82
C GLU A 236 11.30 9.15 -17.17
N ASP A 237 11.62 8.13 -16.37
CA ASP A 237 11.16 6.75 -16.56
C ASP A 237 9.81 6.48 -15.86
N ILE A 238 9.15 7.53 -15.32
CA ILE A 238 7.82 7.47 -14.69
C ILE A 238 6.79 8.07 -15.65
N GLU A 239 5.86 7.23 -16.09
CA GLU A 239 4.69 7.66 -16.85
C GLU A 239 3.44 7.54 -15.96
N TYR A 240 2.41 8.35 -16.22
CA TYR A 240 1.12 8.24 -15.55
C TYR A 240 -0.01 8.48 -16.54
N GLY A 241 -1.16 7.85 -16.31
CA GLY A 241 -2.26 7.86 -17.27
C GLY A 241 -3.59 7.44 -16.67
N ASN A 242 -4.59 7.30 -17.53
CA ASN A 242 -5.92 6.80 -17.22
C ASN A 242 -6.05 5.38 -17.79
N CYS A 243 -6.58 4.47 -16.98
CA CYS A 243 -6.76 3.06 -17.30
C CYS A 243 -8.22 2.61 -17.13
N THR A 244 -9.18 3.55 -17.20
CA THR A 244 -10.63 3.30 -16.98
C THR A 244 -11.09 2.07 -17.74
N LYS A 245 -11.74 1.14 -17.03
CA LYS A 245 -12.15 -0.16 -17.57
C LYS A 245 -13.66 -0.26 -17.60
N TYR A 246 -14.16 -1.01 -18.59
CA TYR A 246 -15.54 -1.40 -18.68
C TYR A 246 -15.72 -2.84 -18.18
N TYR A 247 -16.60 -3.03 -17.22
CA TYR A 247 -17.01 -4.35 -16.76
C TYR A 247 -18.43 -4.64 -17.22
N LYS A 248 -18.58 -5.77 -17.93
CA LYS A 248 -19.87 -6.22 -18.45
C LYS A 248 -20.84 -6.47 -17.28
N GLY A 249 -21.93 -5.72 -17.23
CA GLY A 249 -23.00 -5.86 -16.23
C GLY A 249 -22.99 -4.77 -15.16
N THR A 250 -21.86 -4.12 -14.89
CA THR A 250 -21.74 -3.09 -13.83
C THR A 250 -21.34 -1.70 -14.36
N GLY A 251 -20.69 -1.61 -15.53
CA GLY A 251 -20.41 -0.34 -16.21
C GLY A 251 -18.94 0.04 -16.25
N TYR A 252 -18.67 1.34 -16.43
CA TYR A 252 -17.32 1.90 -16.46
C TYR A 252 -16.85 2.26 -15.05
N TYR A 253 -15.63 1.87 -14.71
CA TYR A 253 -14.98 2.16 -13.44
C TYR A 253 -13.72 2.97 -13.68
N THR A 254 -13.63 4.10 -12.97
CA THR A 254 -12.48 5.01 -13.10
C THR A 254 -11.21 4.31 -12.62
N CYS A 255 -10.14 4.45 -13.40
CA CYS A 255 -8.83 3.90 -13.08
C CYS A 255 -7.75 4.88 -13.50
N VAL A 256 -6.78 5.10 -12.64
CA VAL A 256 -5.55 5.85 -12.93
C VAL A 256 -4.35 4.97 -12.66
N GLU A 257 -3.32 5.07 -13.49
CA GLU A 257 -2.13 4.24 -13.34
C GLU A 257 -0.84 5.05 -13.41
N VAL A 258 0.19 4.51 -12.75
CA VAL A 258 1.57 4.94 -12.86
C VAL A 258 2.36 3.77 -13.43
N ILE A 259 3.24 4.02 -14.40
CA ILE A 259 4.08 3.03 -15.05
C ILE A 259 5.54 3.39 -14.75
N PHE A 260 6.23 2.45 -14.10
CA PHE A 260 7.65 2.53 -13.77
C PHE A 260 8.45 1.76 -14.81
N THR A 261 9.35 2.44 -15.53
CA THR A 261 10.33 1.79 -16.40
C THR A 261 11.62 1.57 -15.59
N LEU A 262 11.93 0.30 -15.33
CA LEU A 262 13.02 -0.12 -14.45
C LEU A 262 14.11 -0.80 -15.28
N ARG A 263 15.33 -0.28 -15.25
CA ARG A 263 16.47 -0.86 -15.97
C ARG A 263 17.38 -1.62 -15.02
N ARG A 264 17.75 -2.86 -15.33
CA ARG A 264 18.61 -3.66 -14.46
C ARG A 264 20.05 -3.15 -14.49
N GLN A 265 20.70 -3.12 -13.32
CA GLN A 265 22.13 -2.89 -13.21
C GLN A 265 22.89 -4.17 -13.53
N VAL A 266 23.55 -4.19 -14.69
CA VAL A 266 24.26 -5.38 -15.20
C VAL A 266 25.63 -5.62 -14.55
N GLY A 267 26.20 -4.62 -13.86
CA GLY A 267 27.59 -4.65 -13.40
C GLY A 267 27.92 -5.86 -12.50
N PHE A 268 27.00 -6.22 -11.61
CA PHE A 268 27.14 -7.39 -10.74
C PHE A 268 27.23 -8.70 -11.56
N TYR A 269 26.37 -8.88 -12.56
CA TYR A 269 26.39 -10.06 -13.43
C TYR A 269 27.63 -10.10 -14.31
N MET A 270 28.07 -8.95 -14.82
CA MET A 270 29.28 -8.87 -15.66
C MET A 270 30.53 -9.32 -14.90
N MET A 271 30.72 -8.84 -13.66
CA MET A 271 31.88 -9.22 -12.85
C MET A 271 31.74 -10.60 -12.19
N GLY A 272 30.54 -10.97 -11.77
CA GLY A 272 30.30 -12.20 -11.02
C GLY A 272 30.07 -13.45 -11.87
N VAL A 273 29.54 -13.30 -13.09
CA VAL A 273 29.16 -14.43 -13.95
C VAL A 273 29.91 -14.40 -15.27
N TYR A 274 29.85 -13.29 -16.02
CA TYR A 274 30.43 -13.23 -17.37
C TYR A 274 31.97 -13.24 -17.35
N ALA A 275 32.61 -12.48 -16.47
CA ALA A 275 34.07 -12.44 -16.41
C ALA A 275 34.70 -13.78 -16.00
N PRO A 276 34.24 -14.49 -14.93
CA PRO A 276 34.79 -15.80 -14.59
C PRO A 276 34.54 -16.86 -15.67
N THR A 277 33.35 -16.88 -16.27
CA THR A 277 33.05 -17.83 -17.36
C THR A 277 33.91 -17.59 -18.59
N LEU A 278 34.12 -16.33 -18.98
CA LEU A 278 35.07 -15.98 -20.05
C LEU A 278 36.49 -16.44 -19.71
N LEU A 279 36.96 -16.21 -18.48
CA LEU A 279 38.28 -16.66 -18.04
C LEU A 279 38.42 -18.19 -18.10
N ILE A 280 37.41 -18.93 -17.67
CA ILE A 280 37.39 -20.40 -17.78
C ILE A 280 37.50 -20.85 -19.24
N VAL A 281 36.76 -20.20 -20.15
CA VAL A 281 36.87 -20.50 -21.60
C VAL A 281 38.28 -20.23 -22.11
N VAL A 282 38.89 -19.10 -21.74
CA VAL A 282 40.27 -18.77 -22.14
C VAL A 282 41.29 -19.75 -21.54
N LEU A 283 41.12 -20.14 -20.28
CA LEU A 283 41.97 -21.15 -19.63
C LEU A 283 41.84 -22.52 -20.31
N SER A 284 40.65 -22.88 -20.79
CA SER A 284 40.46 -24.13 -21.54
C SER A 284 41.29 -24.16 -22.84
N TRP A 285 41.49 -23.01 -23.47
CA TRP A 285 42.30 -22.87 -24.69
C TRP A 285 43.81 -22.99 -24.43
N LEU A 286 44.28 -22.80 -23.19
CA LEU A 286 45.68 -23.03 -22.86
C LEU A 286 46.11 -24.48 -23.08
N SER A 287 45.17 -25.43 -23.05
CA SER A 287 45.41 -26.83 -23.38
C SER A 287 45.90 -27.06 -24.82
N PHE A 288 45.65 -26.12 -25.74
CA PHE A 288 46.16 -26.14 -27.11
C PHE A 288 47.65 -25.75 -27.21
N TRP A 289 48.16 -25.02 -26.22
CA TRP A 289 49.56 -24.58 -26.16
C TRP A 289 50.47 -25.55 -25.42
N ILE A 290 49.90 -26.55 -24.74
CA ILE A 290 50.65 -27.61 -24.04
C ILE A 290 51.01 -28.72 -25.03
N ASN A 291 52.25 -29.22 -24.93
CA ASN A 291 52.76 -30.29 -25.78
C ASN A 291 51.80 -31.50 -25.79
N PRO A 292 51.47 -32.06 -26.97
CA PRO A 292 50.55 -33.19 -27.10
C PRO A 292 50.91 -34.42 -26.25
N ASP A 293 52.20 -34.65 -25.99
CA ASP A 293 52.68 -35.80 -25.23
C ASP A 293 52.45 -35.65 -23.70
N ALA A 294 52.18 -34.43 -23.22
CA ALA A 294 51.91 -34.14 -21.82
C ALA A 294 50.44 -34.42 -21.45
N SER A 295 49.97 -35.64 -21.69
CA SER A 295 48.57 -36.07 -21.48
C SER A 295 48.08 -35.80 -20.05
N ALA A 296 48.91 -36.08 -19.05
CA ALA A 296 48.59 -35.86 -17.63
C ALA A 296 48.31 -34.38 -17.27
N ALA A 297 48.88 -33.42 -18.00
CA ALA A 297 48.65 -31.99 -17.78
C ALA A 297 47.45 -31.44 -18.58
N ARG A 298 47.08 -32.10 -19.69
CA ARG A 298 45.97 -31.67 -20.56
C ARG A 298 44.62 -32.17 -20.10
N VAL A 299 44.54 -33.41 -19.59
CA VAL A 299 43.28 -34.03 -19.15
C VAL A 299 42.56 -33.21 -18.06
N PRO A 300 43.25 -32.69 -17.01
CA PRO A 300 42.60 -31.89 -15.97
C PRO A 300 42.13 -30.49 -16.41
N LEU A 301 42.62 -29.97 -17.54
CA LEU A 301 42.21 -28.65 -18.06
C LEU A 301 40.94 -28.71 -18.92
N GLY A 302 40.55 -29.90 -19.36
CA GLY A 302 39.33 -30.13 -20.13
C GLY A 302 38.19 -30.77 -19.34
N TRP A 303 38.43 -31.18 -18.09
CA TRP A 303 37.47 -31.81 -17.17
C TRP A 303 37.04 -30.85 -16.06
#